data_AF-A0A1F6CE23-F1
#
_entry.id   AF-A0A1F6CE23-F1
#
_cell.length_a   1.000
_cell.length_b   1.000
_cell.length_c   1.000
_cell.angle_alpha   90.00
_cell.angle_beta   90.00
_cell.angle_gamma   90.00
#
_symmetry.space_group_name_H-M   'P 1'
#
loop_
_entity.id
_entity.type
_entity.pdbx_description
1 polymer ?
#
loop_
_entity_poly.entity_id
_entity_poly.type
_entity_poly.pdbx_seq_one_letter_code
_entity_poly.pdbx_strand_id
1 'polypeptide(L)'
;MYSLRVSATVATVALLAVALVAAIAFVSPTPASATGNGAPSGAHYNLNIIGVSKDKTAAMDNNSGHRIFVKLWGNDSKILLTEGDFAVLDANGTDGTAKFQLPNPDPDGDGTTAYSVYVRALGKPGGSALMQTCYTDDTGTWCAVDFSGGVSQIEIERSKGKPTFENVSKDLLYVDYCAAWDAGADLIIGTDDDVCTDVDQVPLFGVEAEEFFWDYDNSGLKVAQLRFYEVPTETPWTSND
;
A
#
# COMPACT_ATOMS: atom_id res chain seq x y z
N MET A 1 9.57 17.96 89.28
CA MET A 1 10.99 17.98 88.84
C MET A 1 11.02 17.70 87.34
N TYR A 2 11.58 18.65 86.57
CA TYR A 2 12.22 18.56 85.23
C TYR A 2 11.96 17.29 84.38
N SER A 3 11.70 17.34 83.07
CA SER A 3 12.24 18.24 82.04
C SER A 3 11.46 18.13 80.71
N LEU A 4 11.44 19.24 79.97
CA LEU A 4 11.10 19.43 78.55
C LEU A 4 11.70 18.39 77.57
N ARG A 5 11.05 18.26 76.40
CA ARG A 5 11.50 18.50 74.99
C ARG A 5 10.66 17.63 74.03
N VAL A 6 10.30 17.95 72.77
CA VAL A 6 10.42 19.05 71.80
C VAL A 6 9.42 18.71 70.67
N SER A 7 8.84 19.75 70.05
CA SER A 7 7.93 19.67 68.89
C SER A 7 8.57 19.12 67.61
N ALA A 8 7.79 18.39 66.81
CA ALA A 8 7.97 18.30 65.36
C ALA A 8 6.59 18.20 64.68
N THR A 9 6.12 19.32 64.14
CA THR A 9 4.93 19.40 63.28
C THR A 9 5.33 18.93 61.89
N VAL A 10 4.81 17.78 61.45
CA VAL A 10 4.93 17.30 60.06
C VAL A 10 3.68 17.76 59.31
N ALA A 11 3.85 18.66 58.36
CA ALA A 11 2.81 19.05 57.42
C ALA A 11 2.76 18.04 56.27
N THR A 12 1.71 17.23 56.20
CA THR A 12 1.43 16.37 55.05
C THR A 12 0.47 17.09 54.11
N VAL A 13 0.95 17.45 52.93
CA VAL A 13 0.15 17.90 51.79
C VAL A 13 -0.45 16.65 51.14
N ALA A 14 -1.76 16.45 51.26
CA ALA A 14 -2.48 15.42 50.52
C ALA A 14 -2.96 16.01 49.18
N LEU A 15 -2.30 15.64 48.07
CA LEU A 15 -2.80 15.92 46.73
C LEU A 15 -3.95 14.96 46.39
N LEU A 16 -5.11 15.51 46.03
CA LEU A 16 -6.18 14.76 45.36
C LEU A 16 -5.76 14.46 43.91
N ALA A 17 -5.80 13.19 43.52
CA ALA A 17 -5.81 12.78 42.12
C ALA A 17 -7.18 12.15 41.81
N VAL A 18 -7.99 12.87 41.04
CA VAL A 18 -9.23 12.35 40.44
C VAL A 18 -8.84 11.75 39.09
N ALA A 19 -8.81 10.42 38.99
CA ALA A 19 -8.62 9.72 37.72
C ALA A 19 -9.99 9.55 37.04
N LEU A 20 -10.24 10.36 36.00
CA LEU A 20 -11.38 10.20 35.09
C LEU A 20 -10.95 9.19 34.01
N VAL A 21 -11.36 7.93 34.13
CA VAL A 21 -11.12 6.92 33.09
C VAL A 21 -12.23 7.06 32.04
N ALA A 22 -11.92 7.70 30.91
CA ALA A 22 -12.76 7.66 29.73
C ALA A 22 -12.56 6.30 29.04
N ALA A 23 -13.57 5.43 29.12
CA ALA A 23 -13.59 4.18 28.37
C ALA A 23 -13.82 4.50 26.89
N ILE A 24 -12.76 4.54 26.10
CA ILE A 24 -12.84 4.54 24.63
C ILE A 24 -13.19 3.10 24.24
N ALA A 25 -14.40 2.89 23.72
CA ALA A 25 -14.79 1.61 23.16
C ALA A 25 -14.02 1.38 21.85
N PHE A 26 -13.01 0.51 21.88
CA PHE A 26 -12.41 -0.04 20.68
C PHE A 26 -13.45 -0.93 19.99
N VAL A 27 -14.00 -0.45 18.87
CA VAL A 27 -14.80 -1.29 17.97
C VAL A 27 -13.80 -2.12 17.17
N SER A 28 -13.61 -3.39 17.52
CA SER A 28 -12.82 -4.30 16.70
C SER A 28 -13.51 -4.46 15.35
N PRO A 29 -12.82 -4.20 14.21
CA PRO A 29 -13.42 -4.42 12.90
C PRO A 29 -13.78 -5.90 12.75
N THR A 30 -15.04 -6.17 12.45
CA THR A 30 -15.47 -7.54 12.10
C THR A 30 -14.78 -7.93 10.80
N PRO A 31 -14.18 -9.13 10.69
CA PRO A 31 -13.57 -9.58 9.45
C PRO A 31 -14.63 -9.59 8.35
N ALA A 32 -14.44 -8.75 7.35
CA ALA A 32 -15.40 -8.62 6.27
C ALA A 32 -15.30 -9.87 5.39
N SER A 33 -16.32 -10.73 5.46
CA SER A 33 -16.38 -11.93 4.63
C SER A 33 -16.34 -11.56 3.15
N ALA A 34 -15.43 -12.19 2.40
CA ALA A 34 -15.40 -12.10 0.95
C ALA A 34 -16.76 -12.48 0.37
N THR A 35 -17.34 -11.61 -0.43
CA THR A 35 -18.60 -11.89 -1.12
C THR A 35 -18.36 -12.78 -2.33
N GLY A 36 -19.42 -13.26 -2.99
CA GLY A 36 -19.33 -14.03 -4.24
C GLY A 36 -18.73 -13.28 -5.45
N ASN A 37 -18.09 -12.12 -5.25
CA ASN A 37 -17.28 -11.42 -6.23
C ASN A 37 -15.78 -11.36 -5.88
N GLY A 38 -15.33 -11.93 -4.76
CA GLY A 38 -13.92 -11.94 -4.33
C GLY A 38 -13.48 -10.79 -3.41
N ALA A 39 -14.32 -9.76 -3.21
CA ALA A 39 -14.04 -8.64 -2.31
C ALA A 39 -15.01 -8.58 -1.12
N PRO A 40 -14.64 -7.89 -0.03
CA PRO A 40 -15.51 -7.54 1.09
C PRO A 40 -16.83 -6.86 0.69
N SER A 41 -17.80 -6.87 1.60
CA SER A 41 -18.95 -5.95 1.57
C SER A 41 -18.68 -4.73 2.44
N GLY A 42 -19.24 -3.58 2.07
CA GLY A 42 -19.23 -2.38 2.92
C GLY A 42 -18.77 -1.13 2.18
N ALA A 43 -18.58 -0.06 2.95
CA ALA A 43 -17.99 1.18 2.46
C ALA A 43 -16.56 0.92 1.95
N HIS A 44 -16.24 1.54 0.82
CA HIS A 44 -14.92 1.47 0.21
C HIS A 44 -14.70 2.68 -0.69
N TYR A 45 -13.45 3.08 -0.85
CA TYR A 45 -13.06 3.95 -1.95
C TYR A 45 -12.93 3.13 -3.23
N ASN A 46 -13.34 3.68 -4.37
CA ASN A 46 -13.20 3.03 -5.67
C ASN A 46 -12.23 3.84 -6.52
N LEU A 47 -11.28 3.19 -7.19
CA LEU A 47 -10.46 3.80 -8.23
C LEU A 47 -10.58 2.97 -9.52
N ASN A 48 -10.79 3.64 -10.66
CA ASN A 48 -10.72 2.98 -11.95
C ASN A 48 -9.51 3.49 -12.74
N ILE A 49 -8.58 2.61 -13.11
CA ILE A 49 -7.51 2.91 -14.06
C ILE A 49 -8.01 2.48 -15.45
N ILE A 50 -8.14 3.42 -16.38
CA ILE A 50 -8.85 3.24 -17.64
C ILE A 50 -7.88 3.40 -18.81
N GLY A 51 -7.63 2.31 -19.54
CA GLY A 51 -6.83 2.32 -20.75
C GLY A 51 -7.57 2.99 -21.91
N VAL A 52 -6.98 4.02 -22.51
CA VAL A 52 -7.57 4.79 -23.61
C VAL A 52 -6.72 4.74 -24.87
N SER A 53 -7.37 4.64 -26.03
CA SER A 53 -6.69 4.56 -27.33
C SER A 53 -6.19 5.91 -27.86
N LYS A 54 -6.62 7.01 -27.24
CA LYS A 54 -6.21 8.36 -27.58
C LYS A 54 -5.85 9.08 -26.29
N ASP A 55 -4.66 9.65 -26.28
CA ASP A 55 -4.13 10.45 -25.19
C ASP A 55 -5.08 11.60 -24.85
N LYS A 56 -5.09 11.94 -23.57
CA LYS A 56 -5.84 13.07 -23.07
C LYS A 56 -4.95 14.32 -23.11
N THR A 57 -5.59 15.45 -23.38
CA THR A 57 -4.92 16.75 -23.50
C THR A 57 -5.49 17.80 -22.55
N ALA A 58 -6.55 17.46 -21.80
CA ALA A 58 -7.11 18.34 -20.79
C ALA A 58 -6.34 18.14 -19.49
N ALA A 59 -5.99 19.23 -18.81
CA ALA A 59 -5.51 19.17 -17.43
C ALA A 59 -6.63 18.57 -16.55
N MET A 60 -6.35 17.45 -15.87
CA MET A 60 -7.33 16.70 -15.07
C MET A 60 -6.97 16.70 -13.59
N ASP A 61 -6.44 17.83 -13.13
CA ASP A 61 -6.00 18.04 -11.75
C ASP A 61 -7.18 18.13 -10.77
N ASN A 62 -6.98 17.65 -9.54
CA ASN A 62 -7.95 17.70 -8.43
C ASN A 62 -9.34 17.15 -8.80
N ASN A 63 -9.37 16.02 -9.51
CA ASN A 63 -10.58 15.47 -10.09
C ASN A 63 -11.27 14.47 -9.14
N SER A 64 -12.53 14.72 -8.76
CA SER A 64 -13.34 13.81 -7.94
C SER A 64 -13.92 12.60 -8.71
N GLY A 65 -13.50 12.38 -9.95
CA GLY A 65 -14.04 11.34 -10.83
C GLY A 65 -13.61 9.91 -10.48
N HIS A 66 -12.76 9.72 -9.46
CA HIS A 66 -12.30 8.41 -8.99
C HIS A 66 -11.74 7.52 -10.11
N ARG A 67 -11.06 8.16 -11.07
CA ARG A 67 -10.52 7.51 -12.26
C ARG A 67 -9.22 8.15 -12.71
N ILE A 68 -8.33 7.31 -13.23
CA ILE A 68 -7.10 7.70 -13.91
C ILE A 68 -7.16 7.14 -15.33
N PHE A 69 -6.77 7.93 -16.32
CA PHE A 69 -6.63 7.47 -17.70
C PHE A 69 -5.16 7.16 -17.98
N VAL A 70 -4.90 6.00 -18.55
CA VAL A 70 -3.55 5.58 -18.95
C VAL A 70 -3.56 5.20 -20.43
N LYS A 71 -2.37 5.13 -21.05
CA LYS A 71 -2.28 4.64 -22.42
C LYS A 71 -2.84 3.22 -22.50
N LEU A 72 -3.48 2.89 -23.61
CA LEU A 72 -4.01 1.53 -23.80
C LEU A 72 -2.90 0.49 -24.00
N TRP A 73 -1.72 0.94 -24.43
CA TRP A 73 -0.56 0.09 -24.73
C TRP A 73 0.72 0.76 -24.22
N GLY A 74 1.60 -0.02 -23.61
CA GLY A 74 2.94 0.38 -23.17
C GLY A 74 3.03 0.74 -21.68
N ASN A 75 4.27 0.95 -21.24
CA ASN A 75 4.69 1.19 -19.86
C ASN A 75 5.03 2.65 -19.57
N ASP A 76 4.44 3.59 -20.31
CA ASP A 76 4.74 5.01 -20.18
C ASP A 76 3.97 5.68 -19.02
N SER A 77 3.15 4.96 -18.27
CA SER A 77 2.26 5.55 -17.26
C SER A 77 2.71 5.20 -15.85
N LYS A 78 3.21 6.19 -15.12
CA LYS A 78 3.44 6.09 -13.67
C LYS A 78 2.30 6.75 -12.90
N ILE A 79 1.86 6.13 -11.81
CA ILE A 79 0.88 6.73 -10.89
C ILE A 79 1.63 7.11 -9.62
N LEU A 80 1.97 8.39 -9.49
CA LEU A 80 2.69 8.91 -8.35
C LEU A 80 1.80 8.90 -7.11
N LEU A 81 2.37 8.49 -5.98
CA LEU A 81 1.68 8.26 -4.74
C LEU A 81 2.11 9.30 -3.70
N THR A 82 1.13 9.83 -2.99
CA THR A 82 1.36 10.76 -1.88
C THR A 82 0.45 10.41 -0.71
N GLU A 83 0.93 10.64 0.51
CA GLU A 83 0.21 10.29 1.71
C GLU A 83 -1.00 11.22 1.93
N GLY A 84 -2.13 10.64 2.35
CA GLY A 84 -3.31 11.36 2.87
C GLY A 84 -4.63 10.73 2.46
N ASP A 85 -5.74 11.47 2.53
CA ASP A 85 -7.06 10.92 2.20
C ASP A 85 -7.14 10.47 0.73
N PHE A 86 -7.90 9.39 0.47
CA PHE A 86 -8.07 8.87 -0.88
C PHE A 86 -8.56 9.93 -1.87
N ALA A 87 -7.72 10.31 -2.83
CA ALA A 87 -8.06 11.31 -3.83
C ALA A 87 -7.28 11.12 -5.14
N VAL A 88 -7.92 11.35 -6.28
CA VAL A 88 -7.20 11.48 -7.56
C VAL A 88 -6.76 12.93 -7.72
N LEU A 89 -5.47 13.17 -7.58
CA LEU A 89 -4.87 14.50 -7.68
C LEU A 89 -4.58 14.88 -9.13
N ASP A 90 -4.28 13.89 -9.97
CA ASP A 90 -4.17 14.04 -11.42
C ASP A 90 -4.66 12.74 -12.09
N ALA A 91 -5.67 12.88 -12.95
CA ALA A 91 -6.27 11.76 -13.66
C ALA A 91 -5.65 11.47 -15.03
N ASN A 92 -4.64 12.22 -15.49
CA ASN A 92 -4.07 12.07 -16.84
C ASN A 92 -2.74 11.33 -16.86
N GLY A 93 -2.73 10.01 -16.70
CA GLY A 93 -1.51 9.21 -16.90
C GLY A 93 -1.09 9.04 -18.37
N THR A 94 -1.80 9.59 -19.35
CA THR A 94 -1.45 9.41 -20.78
C THR A 94 -0.29 10.29 -21.24
N ASP A 95 0.08 11.31 -20.45
CA ASP A 95 1.21 12.21 -20.71
C ASP A 95 2.49 11.82 -19.96
N GLY A 96 2.46 10.70 -19.22
CA GLY A 96 3.61 10.12 -18.52
C GLY A 96 3.31 9.83 -17.05
N THR A 97 2.55 10.70 -16.38
CA THR A 97 2.33 10.61 -14.93
C THR A 97 0.89 10.94 -14.57
N ALA A 98 0.31 10.15 -13.66
CA ALA A 98 -0.89 10.49 -12.91
C ALA A 98 -0.54 10.65 -11.44
N LYS A 99 -1.46 11.14 -10.62
CA LYS A 99 -1.25 11.29 -9.17
C LYS A 99 -2.42 10.79 -8.36
N PHE A 100 -2.14 9.94 -7.40
CA PHE A 100 -3.12 9.37 -6.48
C PHE A 100 -2.65 9.58 -5.03
N GLN A 101 -3.58 10.01 -4.18
CA GLN A 101 -3.36 10.16 -2.76
C GLN A 101 -4.03 8.99 -2.02
N LEU A 102 -3.34 8.42 -1.03
CA LEU A 102 -3.80 7.30 -0.21
C LEU A 102 -3.16 7.35 1.18
N PRO A 103 -3.82 6.85 2.24
CA PRO A 103 -3.28 6.91 3.59
C PRO A 103 -2.03 6.03 3.72
N ASN A 104 -1.23 6.24 4.77
CA ASN A 104 -0.23 5.26 5.16
C ASN A 104 -0.91 3.91 5.44
N PRO A 105 -0.54 2.85 4.70
CA PRO A 105 -1.18 1.55 4.84
C PRO A 105 -0.79 0.83 6.12
N ASP A 106 0.34 1.15 6.75
CA ASP A 106 0.84 0.48 7.96
C ASP A 106 1.55 1.50 8.87
N PRO A 107 0.78 2.39 9.53
CA PRO A 107 1.33 3.47 10.33
C PRO A 107 2.06 2.99 11.60
N ASP A 108 1.77 1.77 12.05
CA ASP A 108 2.34 1.17 13.25
C ASP A 108 3.55 0.27 12.93
N GLY A 109 3.76 -0.06 11.65
CA GLY A 109 4.88 -0.85 11.14
C GLY A 109 4.84 -2.30 11.63
N ASP A 110 3.65 -2.86 11.82
CA ASP A 110 3.46 -4.19 12.42
C ASP A 110 3.18 -5.30 11.40
N GLY A 111 3.15 -4.97 10.10
CA GLY A 111 2.84 -5.91 9.03
C GLY A 111 1.33 -6.19 8.90
N THR A 112 0.48 -5.32 9.44
CA THR A 112 -0.97 -5.38 9.29
C THR A 112 -1.49 -4.08 8.72
N THR A 113 -2.15 -4.16 7.56
CA THR A 113 -2.59 -2.93 6.91
C THR A 113 -3.79 -2.27 7.61
N ALA A 114 -3.83 -0.94 7.66
CA ALA A 114 -4.99 -0.16 8.09
C ALA A 114 -6.18 -0.27 7.10
N TYR A 115 -5.89 -0.59 5.83
CA TYR A 115 -6.88 -0.85 4.79
C TYR A 115 -6.38 -1.89 3.78
N SER A 116 -7.30 -2.52 3.06
CA SER A 116 -7.00 -3.55 2.06
C SER A 116 -7.37 -3.11 0.65
N VAL A 117 -6.56 -3.51 -0.33
CA VAL A 117 -6.76 -3.21 -1.75
C VAL A 117 -7.19 -4.47 -2.47
N TYR A 118 -8.29 -4.35 -3.20
CA TYR A 118 -8.80 -5.41 -4.06
C TYR A 118 -8.87 -4.92 -5.50
N VAL A 119 -8.35 -5.70 -6.44
CA VAL A 119 -8.34 -5.35 -7.87
C VAL A 119 -9.11 -6.35 -8.71
N ARG A 120 -9.74 -5.88 -9.78
CA ARG A 120 -10.26 -6.74 -10.86
C ARG A 120 -10.16 -6.08 -12.21
N ALA A 121 -10.09 -6.91 -13.25
CA ALA A 121 -10.14 -6.49 -14.63
C ALA A 121 -11.59 -6.39 -15.16
N LEU A 122 -11.98 -5.26 -15.77
CA LEU A 122 -13.29 -5.04 -16.39
C LEU A 122 -13.16 -4.69 -17.89
N GLY A 123 -14.31 -4.72 -18.59
CA GLY A 123 -14.40 -4.41 -20.02
C GLY A 123 -14.30 -5.63 -20.93
N LYS A 124 -13.85 -5.40 -22.17
CA LYS A 124 -13.72 -6.45 -23.20
C LYS A 124 -12.56 -7.40 -22.84
N PRO A 125 -12.77 -8.73 -22.88
CA PRO A 125 -11.70 -9.70 -22.67
C PRO A 125 -10.55 -9.65 -23.66
N GLY A 126 -9.38 -10.10 -23.19
CA GLY A 126 -8.15 -10.24 -23.97
C GLY A 126 -7.15 -9.09 -23.81
N GLY A 127 -7.23 -8.32 -22.73
CA GLY A 127 -6.22 -7.34 -22.36
C GLY A 127 -5.78 -7.55 -20.92
N SER A 128 -4.54 -7.22 -20.63
CA SER A 128 -3.93 -7.29 -19.29
C SER A 128 -3.17 -6.00 -18.98
N ALA A 129 -2.80 -5.82 -17.73
CA ALA A 129 -1.83 -4.81 -17.32
C ALA A 129 -0.95 -5.39 -16.22
N LEU A 130 0.31 -5.01 -16.22
CA LEU A 130 1.24 -5.28 -15.14
C LEU A 130 1.30 -4.02 -14.26
N MET A 131 1.24 -4.21 -12.95
CA MET A 131 1.26 -3.12 -11.99
C MET A 131 2.14 -3.46 -10.80
N GLN A 132 2.98 -2.51 -10.37
CA GLN A 132 3.99 -2.76 -9.35
C GLN A 132 4.24 -1.52 -8.51
N THR A 133 4.51 -1.71 -7.22
CA THR A 133 4.91 -0.64 -6.30
C THR A 133 6.41 -0.41 -6.35
N CYS A 134 6.80 0.86 -6.42
CA CYS A 134 8.17 1.31 -6.40
C CYS A 134 8.32 2.58 -5.57
N TYR A 135 9.55 2.88 -5.17
CA TYR A 135 9.95 4.19 -4.68
C TYR A 135 11.31 4.60 -5.26
N THR A 136 11.63 5.88 -5.20
CA THR A 136 12.94 6.43 -5.57
C THR A 136 13.51 7.21 -4.39
N ASP A 137 14.79 7.00 -4.11
CA ASP A 137 15.59 7.75 -3.15
C ASP A 137 16.88 8.29 -3.81
N ASP A 138 17.81 8.81 -3.01
CA ASP A 138 19.08 9.35 -3.50
C ASP A 138 20.04 8.28 -4.06
N THR A 139 19.77 7.01 -3.81
CA THR A 139 20.56 5.86 -4.27
C THR A 139 20.00 5.22 -5.54
N GLY A 140 18.69 5.34 -5.80
CA GLY A 140 18.07 4.84 -7.02
C GLY A 140 16.58 4.55 -6.89
N THR A 141 16.07 3.78 -7.86
CA THR A 141 14.68 3.31 -7.86
C THR A 141 14.63 1.86 -7.39
N TRP A 142 13.75 1.60 -6.43
CA TRP A 142 13.51 0.32 -5.81
C TRP A 142 12.08 -0.12 -6.11
N CYS A 143 11.93 -1.30 -6.70
CA CYS A 143 10.64 -1.88 -7.03
C CYS A 143 10.54 -3.28 -6.41
N ALA A 144 9.32 -3.72 -6.12
CA ALA A 144 9.08 -5.03 -5.50
C ALA A 144 9.74 -6.18 -6.27
N VAL A 145 10.67 -6.91 -5.65
CA VAL A 145 11.32 -8.06 -6.32
C VAL A 145 10.51 -9.35 -6.12
N ASP A 146 10.36 -10.14 -7.18
CA ASP A 146 9.67 -11.44 -7.10
C ASP A 146 10.56 -12.48 -6.41
N PHE A 147 10.19 -12.87 -5.19
CA PHE A 147 10.71 -14.05 -4.50
C PHE A 147 9.55 -14.81 -3.85
N SER A 148 9.79 -16.10 -3.58
CA SER A 148 8.77 -16.97 -2.97
C SER A 148 8.29 -16.42 -1.63
N GLY A 149 7.04 -15.98 -1.58
CA GLY A 149 6.40 -15.44 -0.37
C GLY A 149 6.48 -13.91 -0.25
N GLY A 150 7.14 -13.22 -1.17
CA GLY A 150 7.29 -11.76 -1.23
C GLY A 150 6.16 -11.02 -1.93
N VAL A 151 6.36 -9.71 -2.08
CA VAL A 151 5.60 -8.76 -2.90
C VAL A 151 6.09 -8.87 -4.34
N SER A 152 5.20 -8.96 -5.31
CA SER A 152 5.59 -9.04 -6.73
C SER A 152 4.76 -8.08 -7.60
N GLN A 153 5.20 -7.90 -8.84
CA GLN A 153 4.37 -7.25 -9.85
C GLN A 153 3.10 -8.07 -10.07
N ILE A 154 1.94 -7.43 -9.95
CA ILE A 154 0.66 -8.09 -10.19
C ILE A 154 0.29 -8.04 -11.68
N GLU A 155 -0.28 -9.13 -12.18
CA GLU A 155 -0.93 -9.16 -13.49
C GLU A 155 -2.44 -9.03 -13.35
N ILE A 156 -3.01 -7.98 -13.95
CA ILE A 156 -4.44 -7.70 -13.95
C ILE A 156 -5.03 -8.13 -15.30
N GLU A 157 -5.41 -9.40 -15.44
CA GLU A 157 -5.89 -9.95 -16.71
C GLU A 157 -7.42 -9.89 -16.86
N ARG A 158 -7.93 -9.42 -18.00
CA ARG A 158 -9.34 -9.59 -18.38
C ARG A 158 -9.55 -10.87 -19.17
N SER A 159 -9.70 -12.00 -18.46
CA SER A 159 -10.09 -13.28 -19.05
C SER A 159 -11.59 -13.31 -19.42
N LYS A 160 -12.10 -14.41 -20.02
CA LYS A 160 -13.55 -14.55 -20.30
C LYS A 160 -14.35 -14.83 -19.03
N GLY A 161 -15.63 -14.48 -19.02
CA GLY A 161 -16.54 -14.76 -17.89
C GLY A 161 -16.71 -13.58 -16.93
N LYS A 162 -17.22 -13.89 -15.72
CA LYS A 162 -17.51 -12.92 -14.65
C LYS A 162 -16.21 -12.48 -13.98
N PRO A 163 -15.88 -11.17 -14.00
CA PRO A 163 -14.75 -10.65 -13.24
C PRO A 163 -14.91 -10.82 -11.73
N THR A 164 -13.85 -11.27 -11.07
CA THR A 164 -13.72 -11.37 -9.62
C THR A 164 -12.59 -10.47 -9.14
N PHE A 165 -12.69 -10.02 -7.89
CA PHE A 165 -11.65 -9.30 -7.19
C PHE A 165 -10.64 -10.26 -6.58
N GLU A 166 -9.40 -9.80 -6.53
CA GLU A 166 -8.29 -10.43 -5.83
C GLU A 166 -7.74 -9.44 -4.80
N ASN A 167 -7.35 -9.94 -3.62
CA ASN A 167 -6.69 -9.12 -2.61
C ASN A 167 -5.22 -8.94 -3.03
N VAL A 168 -4.83 -7.69 -3.27
CA VAL A 168 -3.47 -7.29 -3.69
C VAL A 168 -2.86 -6.31 -2.69
N SER A 169 -3.33 -6.35 -1.43
CA SER A 169 -2.86 -5.44 -0.39
C SER A 169 -1.36 -5.58 -0.16
N LYS A 170 -0.85 -6.82 -0.09
CA LYS A 170 0.60 -7.06 0.04
C LYS A 170 1.34 -6.47 -1.15
N ASP A 171 0.92 -6.80 -2.38
CA ASP A 171 1.65 -6.43 -3.60
C ASP A 171 1.63 -4.92 -3.93
N LEU A 172 0.54 -4.22 -3.62
CA LEU A 172 0.38 -2.80 -3.97
C LEU A 172 0.65 -1.81 -2.83
N LEU A 173 0.72 -2.27 -1.57
CA LEU A 173 0.94 -1.39 -0.42
C LEU A 173 2.33 -1.50 0.19
N TYR A 174 3.15 -2.43 -0.30
CA TYR A 174 4.50 -2.65 0.16
C TYR A 174 5.47 -2.70 -1.02
N VAL A 175 6.74 -2.43 -0.72
CA VAL A 175 7.89 -2.71 -1.58
C VAL A 175 8.79 -3.65 -0.81
N ASP A 176 9.08 -4.80 -1.39
CA ASP A 176 10.12 -5.68 -0.87
C ASP A 176 11.41 -5.39 -1.63
N TYR A 177 12.51 -5.25 -0.91
CA TYR A 177 13.85 -5.16 -1.48
C TYR A 177 14.78 -6.16 -0.80
N CYS A 178 15.87 -6.49 -1.47
CA CYS A 178 16.87 -7.39 -0.93
C CYS A 178 17.99 -6.60 -0.26
N ALA A 179 18.11 -6.72 1.06
CA ALA A 179 19.13 -6.10 1.88
C ALA A 179 20.48 -6.83 1.82
N ALA A 180 20.48 -8.14 1.55
CA ALA A 180 21.68 -8.94 1.39
C ALA A 180 21.53 -10.03 0.33
N TRP A 181 22.60 -10.22 -0.45
CA TRP A 181 22.70 -11.20 -1.51
C TRP A 181 23.85 -12.16 -1.23
N ASP A 182 23.61 -13.46 -1.40
CA ASP A 182 24.66 -14.48 -1.49
C ASP A 182 24.86 -14.91 -2.93
N ALA A 183 26.08 -15.37 -3.22
CA ALA A 183 26.44 -15.86 -4.54
C ALA A 183 25.64 -17.11 -4.87
N GLY A 184 25.21 -17.20 -6.12
CA GLY A 184 24.47 -18.33 -6.64
C GLY A 184 25.28 -19.61 -6.78
N ALA A 185 24.84 -20.46 -7.70
CA ALA A 185 25.50 -21.72 -7.99
C ALA A 185 26.92 -21.52 -8.57
N ASP A 186 27.18 -20.37 -9.19
CA ASP A 186 28.49 -20.04 -9.75
C ASP A 186 29.52 -19.50 -8.73
N LEU A 187 29.08 -19.22 -7.50
CA LEU A 187 29.88 -18.67 -6.39
C LEU A 187 30.47 -17.27 -6.67
N ILE A 188 29.86 -16.50 -7.57
CA ILE A 188 30.17 -15.11 -7.89
C ILE A 188 29.01 -14.23 -7.40
N ILE A 189 29.32 -13.05 -6.81
CA ILE A 189 28.31 -12.03 -6.48
C ILE A 189 28.19 -11.05 -7.66
N GLY A 190 26.96 -10.65 -7.96
CA GLY A 190 26.60 -9.71 -9.02
C GLY A 190 26.20 -10.39 -10.33
N THR A 191 25.76 -11.64 -10.26
CA THR A 191 25.31 -12.45 -11.40
C THR A 191 23.81 -12.73 -11.30
N ASP A 192 23.21 -13.13 -12.42
CA ASP A 192 21.76 -13.39 -12.49
C ASP A 192 21.30 -14.56 -11.59
N ASP A 193 22.23 -15.35 -11.03
CA ASP A 193 21.95 -16.44 -10.10
C ASP A 193 22.15 -16.08 -8.62
N ASP A 194 22.45 -14.82 -8.30
CA ASP A 194 22.50 -14.32 -6.93
C ASP A 194 21.19 -14.64 -6.19
N VAL A 195 21.33 -15.07 -4.93
CA VAL A 195 20.20 -15.44 -4.07
C VAL A 195 20.01 -14.35 -3.04
N CYS A 196 18.80 -13.80 -2.98
CA CYS A 196 18.45 -12.90 -1.89
C CYS A 196 18.40 -13.67 -0.57
N THR A 197 19.22 -13.26 0.40
CA THR A 197 19.33 -13.90 1.72
C THR A 197 18.75 -13.07 2.85
N ASP A 198 18.60 -11.77 2.64
CA ASP A 198 17.94 -10.87 3.57
C ASP A 198 16.98 -9.99 2.78
N VAL A 199 15.69 -10.16 3.04
CA VAL A 199 14.61 -9.41 2.40
C VAL A 199 14.10 -8.43 3.43
N ASP A 200 13.97 -7.17 3.05
CA ASP A 200 13.24 -6.17 3.82
C ASP A 200 11.93 -5.82 3.10
N GLN A 201 10.88 -5.59 3.90
CA GLN A 201 9.57 -5.14 3.44
C GLN A 201 9.29 -3.74 3.97
N VAL A 202 8.95 -2.82 3.08
CA VAL A 202 8.69 -1.42 3.39
C VAL A 202 7.26 -1.07 2.97
N PRO A 203 6.38 -0.63 3.89
CA PRO A 203 5.07 -0.11 3.49
C PRO A 203 5.23 1.19 2.71
N LEU A 204 4.25 1.53 1.87
CA LEU A 204 4.17 2.87 1.29
C LEU A 204 4.31 3.94 2.38
N PHE A 205 5.21 4.90 2.16
CA PHE A 205 5.51 5.98 3.11
C PHE A 205 6.19 5.53 4.41
N GLY A 206 6.68 4.29 4.50
CA GLY A 206 7.43 3.76 5.65
C GLY A 206 8.90 4.20 5.72
N VAL A 207 9.43 4.79 4.64
CA VAL A 207 10.81 5.29 4.55
C VAL A 207 10.84 6.70 3.95
N GLU A 208 11.96 7.39 4.16
CA GLU A 208 12.23 8.65 3.45
C GLU A 208 12.54 8.33 1.98
N ALA A 209 11.57 8.62 1.11
CA ALA A 209 11.72 8.52 -0.34
C ALA A 209 11.45 9.88 -0.99
N GLU A 210 12.11 10.15 -2.11
CA GLU A 210 11.79 11.30 -2.95
C GLU A 210 10.39 11.14 -3.59
N GLU A 211 10.05 9.91 -3.97
CA GLU A 211 8.80 9.58 -4.63
C GLU A 211 8.41 8.11 -4.41
N PHE A 212 7.13 7.86 -4.12
CA PHE A 212 6.49 6.54 -4.26
C PHE A 212 5.63 6.54 -5.52
N PHE A 213 5.58 5.42 -6.24
CA PHE A 213 4.72 5.30 -7.42
C PHE A 213 4.26 3.87 -7.66
N TRP A 214 3.13 3.72 -8.35
CA TRP A 214 2.79 2.49 -9.05
C TRP A 214 3.22 2.61 -10.51
N ASP A 215 4.11 1.73 -10.93
CA ASP A 215 4.40 1.52 -12.35
C ASP A 215 3.24 0.75 -12.99
N TYR A 216 2.82 1.14 -14.20
CA TYR A 216 1.67 0.56 -14.86
C TYR A 216 1.96 0.33 -16.36
N ASP A 217 2.21 -0.92 -16.71
CA ASP A 217 2.37 -1.36 -18.10
C ASP A 217 1.07 -1.95 -18.63
N ASN A 218 0.46 -1.26 -19.60
CA ASN A 218 -0.81 -1.68 -20.15
C ASN A 218 -0.62 -2.51 -21.43
N SER A 219 -1.22 -3.69 -21.46
CA SER A 219 -1.32 -4.57 -22.62
C SER A 219 -2.77 -4.71 -23.07
N GLY A 220 -3.42 -3.59 -23.34
CA GLY A 220 -4.76 -3.53 -23.91
C GLY A 220 -5.91 -3.66 -22.91
N LEU A 221 -5.63 -3.68 -21.59
CA LEU A 221 -6.65 -3.71 -20.55
C LEU A 221 -7.50 -2.42 -20.59
N LYS A 222 -8.83 -2.59 -20.51
CA LYS A 222 -9.77 -1.47 -20.59
C LYS A 222 -9.95 -0.77 -19.27
N VAL A 223 -10.13 -1.53 -18.20
CA VAL A 223 -10.35 -1.00 -16.86
C VAL A 223 -9.75 -1.96 -15.83
N ALA A 224 -8.78 -1.49 -15.05
CA ALA A 224 -8.50 -2.06 -13.73
C ALA A 224 -9.35 -1.31 -12.71
N GLN A 225 -10.19 -2.03 -11.98
CA GLN A 225 -10.99 -1.47 -10.90
C GLN A 225 -10.39 -1.89 -9.57
N LEU A 226 -9.93 -0.91 -8.80
CA LEU A 226 -9.43 -1.07 -7.46
C LEU A 226 -10.48 -0.63 -6.45
N ARG A 227 -10.53 -1.33 -5.31
CA ARG A 227 -11.37 -0.99 -4.15
C ARG A 227 -10.53 -1.03 -2.89
N PHE A 228 -10.69 0.00 -2.06
CA PHE A 228 -9.97 0.16 -0.81
C PHE A 228 -10.96 0.04 0.34
N TYR A 229 -10.84 -0.99 1.16
CA TYR A 229 -11.73 -1.25 2.29
C TYR A 229 -10.97 -0.99 3.60
N GLU A 230 -11.61 -0.37 4.58
CA GLU A 230 -11.11 -0.22 5.96
C GLU A 230 -11.22 -1.55 6.72
N VAL A 231 -10.55 -2.56 6.17
CA VAL A 231 -10.46 -3.92 6.71
C VAL A 231 -9.00 -4.32 6.59
N PRO A 232 -8.36 -4.74 7.69
CA PRO A 232 -6.94 -5.06 7.69
C PRO A 232 -6.65 -6.32 6.87
N THR A 233 -5.47 -6.35 6.28
CA THR A 233 -4.84 -7.57 5.75
C THR A 233 -3.52 -7.77 6.47
N GLU A 234 -3.35 -8.93 7.10
CA GLU A 234 -2.04 -9.34 7.58
C GLU A 234 -1.16 -9.61 6.36
N THR A 235 0.01 -8.99 6.31
CA THR A 235 1.05 -9.22 5.31
C THR A 235 2.21 -9.92 5.99
N PRO A 236 2.02 -11.19 6.44
CA PRO A 236 3.01 -11.87 7.26
C PRO A 236 4.35 -11.91 6.54
N TRP A 237 5.37 -11.53 7.30
CA TRP A 237 6.77 -11.73 6.98
C TRP A 237 7.06 -13.21 6.86
N THR A 238 7.71 -13.60 5.76
CA THR A 238 8.52 -14.82 5.75
C THR A 238 9.96 -14.36 5.93
N SER A 239 10.40 -14.15 7.18
CA SER A 239 11.84 -14.12 7.41
C SER A 239 12.35 -15.54 7.13
N ASN A 240 13.27 -15.67 6.17
CA ASN A 240 14.04 -16.89 6.04
C ASN A 240 15.15 -16.82 7.10
N ASP A 241 14.77 -16.99 8.38
CA ASP A 241 15.73 -17.26 9.45
C ASP A 241 16.49 -18.58 9.17
#